data_AF-A0AAD7A4X0-F1
#
_entry.id   AF-A0AAD7A4X0-F1
#
_cell.length_a   1.000
_cell.length_b   1.000
_cell.length_c   1.000
_cell.angle_alpha   90.00
_cell.angle_beta   90.00
_cell.angle_gamma   90.00
#
_symmetry.space_group_name_H-M   'P 1'
#
loop_
_entity.id
_entity.type
_entity.pdbx_description
1 polymer ?
#
loop_
_entity_poly.entity_id
_entity_poly.type
_entity_poly.pdbx_seq_one_letter_code
_entity_poly.pdbx_strand_id
1 'polypeptide(L)'
;LFYLRVMKYYLATSRELKRLDAVSKSPILAWFSESLAGVSTIRSFNQQSIFIKANERHNDRNQICYLPSISVNRWLAVRLEIVGAVIILAVAVLAMVALITTGVDAGLVGLVLSYAMNATSSLNWVVRSASDVEQNILSVERILHQIDVPPEAPQYIPEAKTKKIPKQWRVPSRLD
;
A
#
# COMPACT_ATOMS: atom_id res chain seq x y z
N LEU A 1 25.22 8.80 -2.95
CA LEU A 1 24.91 9.06 -1.52
C LEU A 1 23.52 9.69 -1.29
N PHE A 2 23.16 10.78 -1.99
CA PHE A 2 21.86 11.44 -1.84
C PHE A 2 20.67 10.50 -2.06
N TYR A 3 20.66 9.78 -3.20
CA TYR A 3 19.62 8.79 -3.52
C TYR A 3 19.42 7.74 -2.42
N LEU A 4 20.51 7.22 -1.83
CA LEU A 4 20.43 6.22 -0.76
C LEU A 4 19.80 6.77 0.53
N ARG A 5 20.12 8.03 0.89
CA ARG A 5 19.50 8.68 2.07
C ARG A 5 18.01 8.91 1.84
N VAL A 6 17.65 9.48 0.69
CA VAL A 6 16.24 9.71 0.32
C VAL A 6 15.47 8.39 0.31
N MET A 7 16.04 7.33 -0.27
CA MET A 7 15.45 6.00 -0.30
C MET A 7 15.21 5.46 1.11
N LYS A 8 16.21 5.52 2.02
CA LYS A 8 16.04 5.05 3.41
C LYS A 8 14.92 5.78 4.16
N TYR A 9 14.86 7.11 4.08
CA TYR A 9 13.82 7.91 4.74
C TYR A 9 12.44 7.63 4.15
N TYR A 10 12.36 7.57 2.82
CA TYR A 10 11.13 7.24 2.12
C TYR A 10 10.60 5.86 2.54
N LEU A 11 11.48 4.86 2.63
CA LEU A 11 11.11 3.49 2.95
C LEU A 11 10.52 3.33 4.35
N ALA A 12 11.16 3.96 5.34
CA ALA A 12 10.64 3.94 6.70
C ALA A 12 9.25 4.60 6.77
N THR A 13 9.09 5.74 6.10
CA THR A 13 7.84 6.52 6.15
C THR A 13 6.70 5.84 5.36
N SER A 14 6.98 5.33 4.15
CA SER A 14 5.99 4.71 3.28
C SER A 14 5.43 3.42 3.88
N ARG A 15 6.27 2.61 4.53
CA ARG A 15 5.86 1.39 5.24
C ARG A 15 4.88 1.68 6.37
N GLU A 16 5.15 2.67 7.21
CA GLU A 16 4.25 3.02 8.31
C GLU A 16 2.92 3.60 7.81
N LEU A 17 2.97 4.49 6.80
CA LEU A 17 1.76 5.04 6.18
C LEU A 17 0.88 3.95 5.56
N LYS A 18 1.49 2.94 4.94
CA LYS A 18 0.77 1.78 4.42
C LYS A 18 0.14 0.93 5.49
N ARG A 19 0.84 0.73 6.61
CA ARG A 19 0.29 0.01 7.75
C ARG A 19 -0.94 0.74 8.29
N LEU A 20 -0.86 2.07 8.42
CA LEU A 20 -1.97 2.91 8.84
C LEU A 20 -3.15 2.84 7.86
N ASP A 21 -2.90 2.96 6.55
CA ASP A 21 -3.93 2.82 5.50
C ASP A 21 -4.60 1.44 5.50
N ALA A 22 -3.82 0.37 5.68
CA ALA A 22 -4.37 -0.98 5.76
C ALA A 22 -5.26 -1.18 6.99
N VAL A 23 -4.85 -0.64 8.14
CA VAL A 23 -5.62 -0.71 9.39
C VAL A 23 -6.88 0.17 9.34
N SER A 24 -6.82 1.35 8.72
CA SER A 24 -7.98 2.25 8.61
C SER A 24 -9.08 1.74 7.68
N LYS A 25 -8.76 0.86 6.72
CA LYS A 25 -9.73 0.24 5.81
C LYS A 25 -10.58 -0.84 6.46
N SER A 26 -10.04 -1.58 7.42
CA SER A 26 -10.73 -2.73 8.04
C SER A 26 -12.06 -2.35 8.71
N PRO A 27 -12.15 -1.27 9.52
CA PRO A 27 -13.41 -0.84 10.13
C PRO A 27 -14.51 -0.50 9.13
N ILE A 28 -14.17 0.05 7.96
CA ILE A 28 -15.16 0.39 6.91
C ILE A 28 -15.84 -0.89 6.41
N LEU A 29 -15.05 -1.93 6.14
CA LEU A 29 -15.57 -3.22 5.67
C LEU A 29 -16.40 -3.92 6.75
N ALA A 30 -15.95 -3.88 8.00
CA ALA A 30 -16.71 -4.43 9.13
C ALA A 30 -18.06 -3.71 9.30
N TRP A 31 -18.06 -2.38 9.29
CA TRP A 31 -19.28 -1.56 9.42
C TRP A 31 -20.27 -1.82 8.29
N PHE A 32 -19.76 -1.97 7.05
CA PHE A 32 -20.59 -2.31 5.89
C PHE A 32 -21.23 -3.68 6.03
N SER A 33 -20.47 -4.69 6.47
CA SER A 33 -20.96 -6.05 6.69
C SER A 33 -22.06 -6.09 7.77
N GLU A 34 -21.84 -5.42 8.89
CA GLU A 34 -22.80 -5.32 9.99
C GLU A 34 -24.08 -4.59 9.56
N SER A 35 -23.94 -3.50 8.80
CA SER A 35 -25.08 -2.75 8.26
C SER A 35 -25.91 -3.58 7.27
N LEU A 36 -25.24 -4.41 6.45
CA LEU A 36 -25.91 -5.28 5.48
C LEU A 36 -26.69 -6.40 6.19
N ALA A 37 -26.08 -7.02 7.20
CA ALA A 37 -26.73 -8.05 8.01
C ALA A 37 -27.93 -7.50 8.80
N GLY A 38 -27.86 -6.25 9.27
CA GLY A 38 -28.89 -5.56 10.05
C GLY A 38 -29.86 -4.67 9.26
N VAL A 39 -29.85 -4.72 7.92
CA VAL A 39 -30.51 -3.70 7.08
C VAL A 39 -32.02 -3.57 7.33
N SER A 40 -32.71 -4.69 7.61
CA SER A 40 -34.14 -4.71 7.92
C SER A 40 -34.44 -3.97 9.23
N THR A 41 -33.65 -4.22 10.27
CA THR A 41 -33.73 -3.55 11.58
C THR A 41 -33.44 -2.07 11.47
N ILE A 42 -32.41 -1.67 10.73
CA ILE A 42 -32.05 -0.25 10.58
C ILE A 42 -33.19 0.52 9.90
N ARG A 43 -33.82 -0.08 8.89
CA ARG A 43 -34.95 0.51 8.17
C ARG A 43 -36.23 0.55 9.01
N SER A 44 -36.52 -0.49 9.79
CA SER A 44 -37.71 -0.52 10.64
C SER A 44 -37.68 0.54 11.74
N PHE A 45 -36.50 0.84 12.29
CA PHE A 45 -36.31 1.89 13.30
C PHE A 45 -35.99 3.29 12.71
N ASN A 46 -35.95 3.41 11.38
CA ASN A 46 -35.63 4.64 10.65
C ASN A 46 -34.30 5.30 11.09
N GLN A 47 -33.26 4.48 11.34
CA GLN A 47 -31.94 4.93 11.83
C GLN A 47 -30.87 5.05 10.74
N GLN A 48 -31.26 5.11 9.47
CA GLN A 48 -30.34 5.14 8.32
C GLN A 48 -29.37 6.34 8.41
N SER A 49 -29.83 7.50 8.87
CA SER A 49 -29.02 8.72 8.94
C SER A 49 -27.84 8.61 9.91
N ILE A 50 -28.01 7.89 11.03
CA ILE A 50 -26.93 7.63 12.00
C ILE A 50 -25.88 6.71 11.37
N PHE A 51 -26.32 5.63 10.71
CA PHE A 51 -25.44 4.69 10.04
C PHE A 51 -24.66 5.31 8.87
N ILE A 52 -25.29 6.21 8.11
CA ILE A 52 -24.63 6.98 7.05
C ILE A 52 -23.54 7.89 7.64
N LYS A 53 -23.86 8.68 8.67
CA LYS A 53 -22.87 9.57 9.33
C LYS A 53 -21.71 8.79 9.94
N ALA A 54 -21.97 7.62 10.53
CA ALA A 54 -20.92 6.76 11.04
C ALA A 54 -20.00 6.25 9.91
N ASN A 55 -20.59 5.82 8.79
CA ASN A 55 -19.83 5.40 7.61
C ASN A 55 -18.97 6.53 7.03
N GLU A 56 -19.53 7.75 6.91
CA GLU A 56 -18.78 8.94 6.51
C GLU A 56 -17.57 9.18 7.42
N ARG A 57 -17.75 9.09 8.75
CA ARG A 57 -16.66 9.25 9.73
C ARG A 57 -15.57 8.19 9.57
N HIS A 58 -15.94 6.93 9.30
CA HIS A 58 -14.96 5.88 9.04
C HIS A 58 -14.20 6.14 7.73
N ASN A 59 -14.90 6.60 6.69
CA ASN A 59 -14.29 6.97 5.42
C ASN A 59 -13.34 8.17 5.55
N ASP A 60 -13.73 9.22 6.28
CA ASP A 60 -12.89 10.39 6.54
C ASP A 60 -11.60 9.99 7.27
N ARG A 61 -11.70 9.13 8.27
CA ARG A 61 -10.54 8.63 8.99
C ARG A 61 -9.59 7.83 8.08
N ASN A 62 -10.14 7.06 7.15
CA ASN A 62 -9.34 6.39 6.14
C ASN A 62 -8.68 7.38 5.16
N GLN A 63 -9.38 8.42 4.72
CA GLN A 63 -8.81 9.46 3.85
C GLN A 63 -7.62 10.16 4.49
N ILE A 64 -7.67 10.42 5.81
CA ILE A 64 -6.55 11.01 6.56
C ILE A 64 -5.29 10.12 6.50
N CYS A 65 -5.43 8.79 6.41
CA CYS A 65 -4.29 7.87 6.26
C CYS A 65 -3.89 7.67 4.78
N TYR A 66 -4.87 7.64 3.88
CA TYR A 66 -4.68 7.40 2.45
C TYR A 66 -3.98 8.55 1.73
N LEU A 67 -4.39 9.80 1.98
CA LEU A 67 -3.84 10.97 1.30
C LEU A 67 -2.32 11.16 1.56
N PRO A 68 -1.81 11.05 2.80
CA PRO A 68 -0.38 11.08 3.04
C PRO A 68 0.38 9.92 2.38
N SER A 69 -0.22 8.71 2.32
CA SER A 69 0.37 7.55 1.65
C SER A 69 0.64 7.83 0.16
N ILE A 70 -0.30 8.46 -0.54
CA ILE A 70 -0.09 8.90 -1.93
C ILE A 70 0.87 10.09 -2.00
N SER A 71 0.75 11.04 -1.08
CA SER A 71 1.57 12.27 -1.10
C SER A 71 3.05 11.97 -0.94
N VAL A 72 3.42 10.96 -0.15
CA VAL A 72 4.82 10.52 0.00
C VAL A 72 5.39 9.95 -1.31
N ASN A 73 4.59 9.23 -2.10
CA ASN A 73 5.01 8.77 -3.43
C ASN A 73 5.30 9.95 -4.37
N ARG A 74 4.45 10.99 -4.34
CA ARG A 74 4.64 12.21 -5.13
C ARG A 74 5.85 13.03 -4.67
N TRP A 75 6.03 13.15 -3.36
CA TRP A 75 7.18 13.83 -2.77
C TRP A 75 8.51 13.20 -3.22
N LEU A 76 8.59 11.87 -3.22
CA LEU A 76 9.76 11.15 -3.72
C LEU A 76 10.00 11.45 -5.21
N ALA A 77 8.97 11.35 -6.03
CA ALA A 77 9.07 11.62 -7.47
C ALA A 77 9.62 13.02 -7.76
N VAL A 78 9.08 14.05 -7.11
CA VAL A 78 9.54 15.45 -7.28
C VAL A 78 11.01 15.60 -6.89
N ARG A 79 11.43 15.00 -5.76
CA ARG A 79 12.84 15.06 -5.33
C ARG A 79 13.78 14.39 -6.33
N LEU A 80 13.39 13.24 -6.91
CA LEU A 80 14.20 12.54 -7.91
C LEU A 80 14.27 13.32 -9.23
N GLU A 81 13.15 13.93 -9.65
CA GLU A 81 13.10 14.77 -10.85
C GLU A 81 13.97 16.02 -10.72
N ILE A 82 13.98 16.68 -9.57
CA ILE A 82 14.85 17.84 -9.32
C ILE A 82 16.33 17.45 -9.45
N VAL A 83 16.75 16.33 -8.85
CA VAL A 83 18.15 15.87 -8.98
C VAL A 83 18.48 15.50 -10.42
N GLY A 84 17.56 14.83 -11.11
CA GLY A 84 17.68 14.53 -12.53
C GLY A 84 17.86 15.78 -13.38
N ALA A 85 17.04 16.80 -13.15
CA ALA A 85 17.11 18.08 -13.85
C ALA A 85 18.45 18.79 -13.60
N VAL A 86 18.98 18.75 -12.37
CA VAL A 86 20.30 19.32 -12.04
C VAL A 86 21.42 18.57 -12.76
N ILE A 87 21.34 17.24 -12.86
CA ILE A 87 22.32 16.44 -13.61
C ILE A 87 22.27 16.77 -15.11
N ILE A 88 21.07 16.81 -15.69
CA ILE A 88 20.88 17.15 -17.11
C ILE A 88 21.39 18.57 -17.39
N LEU A 89 21.13 19.54 -16.50
CA LEU A 89 21.64 20.90 -16.62
C LEU A 89 23.17 20.92 -16.60
N ALA A 90 23.80 20.19 -15.67
CA ALA A 90 25.26 20.08 -15.60
C ALA A 90 25.85 19.45 -16.86
N VAL A 91 25.25 18.35 -17.36
CA VAL A 91 25.67 17.69 -18.61
C VAL A 91 25.52 18.63 -19.80
N ALA A 92 24.41 19.37 -19.89
CA ALA A 92 24.16 20.32 -20.97
C ALA A 92 25.20 21.47 -20.96
N VAL A 93 25.50 22.04 -19.78
CA VAL A 93 26.51 23.10 -19.65
C VAL A 93 27.89 22.58 -20.05
N LEU A 94 28.30 21.40 -19.54
CA LEU A 94 29.59 20.81 -19.88
C LEU A 94 29.71 20.47 -21.37
N ALA A 95 28.64 19.93 -21.97
CA ALA A 95 28.62 19.61 -23.39
C ALA A 95 28.70 20.87 -24.27
N MET A 96 28.03 21.95 -23.87
CA MET A 96 28.14 23.25 -24.56
C MET A 96 29.54 23.85 -24.45
N VAL A 97 30.17 23.77 -23.27
CA VAL A 97 31.56 24.24 -23.10
C VAL A 97 32.52 23.42 -23.97
N ALA A 98 32.35 22.09 -24.03
CA ALA A 98 33.17 21.23 -24.89
C ALA A 98 32.97 21.53 -26.38
N LEU A 99 31.73 21.76 -26.81
CA LEU A 99 31.44 22.17 -28.20
C LEU A 99 32.22 23.45 -28.58
N ILE A 100 32.28 24.43 -27.68
CA ILE A 100 32.94 25.73 -27.95
C ILE A 100 34.47 25.64 -27.85
N THR A 101 35.00 24.88 -26.87
CA THR A 101 36.45 24.89 -26.55
C THR A 101 37.25 23.81 -27.26
N THR A 102 36.71 22.60 -27.41
CA THR A 102 37.41 21.45 -27.97
C THR A 102 36.91 21.05 -29.36
N GLY A 103 35.87 21.71 -29.89
CA GLY A 103 35.36 21.46 -31.23
C GLY A 103 34.71 20.09 -31.41
N VAL A 104 34.11 19.56 -30.35
CA VAL A 104 33.39 18.27 -30.37
C VAL A 104 32.23 18.32 -31.36
N ASP A 105 31.98 17.21 -32.07
CA ASP A 105 30.85 17.12 -33.00
C ASP A 105 29.50 17.38 -32.30
N ALA A 106 28.68 18.23 -32.90
CA ALA A 106 27.36 18.58 -32.38
C ALA A 106 26.43 17.36 -32.32
N GLY A 107 26.64 16.37 -33.22
CA GLY A 107 25.91 15.10 -33.19
C GLY A 107 26.16 14.31 -31.90
N LEU A 108 27.41 14.24 -31.44
CA LEU A 108 27.79 13.56 -30.19
C LEU A 108 27.19 14.26 -28.96
N VAL A 109 27.15 15.59 -28.96
CA VAL A 109 26.52 16.38 -27.89
C VAL A 109 25.03 16.06 -27.78
N GLY A 110 24.31 16.03 -28.91
CA GLY A 110 22.90 15.65 -28.94
C GLY A 110 22.65 14.21 -28.46
N LEU A 111 23.54 13.28 -28.82
CA LEU A 111 23.50 11.90 -28.36
C LEU A 111 23.64 11.78 -26.83
N VAL A 112 24.65 12.45 -26.26
CA VAL A 112 24.90 12.43 -24.80
C VAL A 112 23.72 13.03 -24.04
N LEU A 113 23.16 14.15 -24.52
CA LEU A 113 22.01 14.77 -23.87
C LEU A 113 20.76 13.87 -23.94
N SER A 114 20.53 13.22 -25.08
CA SER A 114 19.44 12.26 -25.26
C SER A 114 19.55 11.07 -24.29
N TYR A 115 20.76 10.52 -24.13
CA TYR A 115 21.01 9.46 -23.16
C TYR A 115 20.85 9.92 -21.71
N ALA A 116 21.29 11.14 -21.36
CA ALA A 116 21.13 11.70 -20.02
C ALA A 116 19.65 11.87 -19.63
N MET A 117 18.82 12.35 -20.56
CA MET A 117 17.37 12.48 -20.37
C MET A 117 16.70 11.11 -20.20
N ASN A 118 17.06 10.13 -21.04
CA ASN A 118 16.51 8.79 -20.97
C ASN A 118 16.91 8.06 -19.67
N ALA A 119 18.17 8.14 -19.27
CA ALA A 119 18.67 7.55 -18.03
C ALA A 119 17.94 8.09 -16.80
N THR A 120 17.69 9.40 -16.76
CA THR A 120 16.94 10.05 -15.66
C THR A 120 15.50 9.55 -15.58
N SER A 121 14.83 9.43 -16.73
CA SER A 121 13.45 8.95 -16.82
C SER A 121 13.36 7.47 -16.38
N SER A 122 14.31 6.65 -16.83
CA SER A 122 14.42 5.24 -16.46
C SER A 122 14.66 5.08 -14.95
N LEU A 123 15.51 5.92 -14.35
CA LEU A 123 15.78 5.87 -12.91
C LEU A 123 14.54 6.21 -12.08
N ASN A 124 13.73 7.20 -12.50
CA ASN A 124 12.45 7.51 -11.86
C ASN A 124 11.49 6.31 -11.91
N TRP A 125 11.40 5.66 -13.07
CA TRP A 125 10.60 4.45 -13.23
C TRP A 125 11.08 3.31 -12.32
N VAL A 126 12.38 3.02 -12.30
CA VAL A 126 12.96 1.97 -11.44
C VAL A 126 12.66 2.23 -9.96
N VAL A 127 12.77 3.47 -9.49
CA VAL A 127 12.48 3.79 -8.09
C VAL A 127 10.99 3.62 -7.77
N ARG A 128 10.09 3.99 -8.68
CA ARG A 128 8.65 3.72 -8.52
C ARG A 128 8.36 2.23 -8.48
N SER A 129 8.90 1.47 -9.45
CA SER A 129 8.72 0.01 -9.50
C SER A 129 9.27 -0.69 -8.27
N ALA A 130 10.44 -0.28 -7.78
CA ALA A 130 11.01 -0.82 -6.54
C ALA A 130 10.10 -0.52 -5.34
N SER A 131 9.54 0.69 -5.28
CA SER A 131 8.55 1.01 -4.25
C SER A 131 7.34 0.09 -4.36
N ASP A 132 6.74 -0.06 -5.55
CA ASP A 132 5.56 -0.89 -5.84
C ASP A 132 5.78 -2.36 -5.45
N VAL A 133 6.96 -2.91 -5.74
CA VAL A 133 7.32 -4.27 -5.31
C VAL A 133 7.35 -4.39 -3.78
N GLU A 134 7.95 -3.43 -3.08
CA GLU A 134 7.96 -3.41 -1.61
C GLU A 134 6.57 -3.19 -1.02
N GLN A 135 5.66 -2.54 -1.76
CA GLN A 135 4.25 -2.45 -1.37
C GLN A 135 3.58 -3.82 -1.42
N ASN A 136 3.84 -4.56 -2.49
CA ASN A 136 3.17 -5.82 -2.81
C ASN A 136 3.68 -6.99 -1.98
N ILE A 137 4.97 -6.99 -1.58
CA ILE A 137 5.54 -8.06 -0.76
C ILE A 137 4.90 -8.15 0.64
N LEU A 138 4.38 -7.05 1.18
CA LEU A 138 3.67 -7.02 2.47
C LEU A 138 2.44 -7.93 2.47
N SER A 139 1.78 -8.10 1.32
CA SER A 139 0.65 -9.02 1.17
C SER A 139 1.12 -10.47 1.27
N VAL A 140 2.29 -10.79 0.73
CA VAL A 140 2.89 -12.13 0.80
C VAL A 140 3.32 -12.43 2.23
N GLU A 141 3.94 -11.47 2.93
CA GLU A 141 4.31 -11.59 4.34
C GLU A 141 3.09 -11.91 5.21
N ARG A 142 1.93 -11.30 4.93
CA ARG A 142 0.68 -11.60 5.63
C ARG A 142 0.21 -13.04 5.42
N ILE A 143 0.31 -13.56 4.20
CA ILE A 143 -0.08 -14.95 3.88
C ILE A 143 0.84 -15.92 4.60
N LEU A 144 2.16 -15.67 4.57
CA LEU A 144 3.14 -16.49 5.28
C LEU A 144 2.86 -16.52 6.78
N HIS A 145 2.53 -15.37 7.36
CA HIS A 145 2.15 -15.30 8.77
C HIS A 145 0.90 -16.14 9.09
N GLN A 146 -0.08 -16.24 8.18
CA GLN A 146 -1.26 -17.09 8.37
C GLN A 146 -0.95 -18.60 8.30
N ILE A 147 0.11 -19.01 7.60
CA ILE A 147 0.53 -20.41 7.50
C ILE A 147 1.22 -20.87 8.79
N ASP A 148 1.96 -19.98 9.45
CA ASP A 148 2.68 -20.28 10.69
C ASP A 148 1.79 -20.30 11.95
N VAL A 149 0.52 -19.91 11.84
CA VAL A 149 -0.41 -19.93 12.98
C VAL A 149 -0.62 -21.39 13.43
N PRO A 150 -0.54 -21.70 14.74
CA PRO A 150 -0.76 -23.05 15.23
C PRO A 150 -2.14 -23.57 14.79
N PRO A 151 -2.21 -24.77 14.20
CA PRO A 151 -3.46 -25.31 13.70
C PRO A 151 -4.43 -25.54 14.86
N GLU A 152 -5.71 -25.30 14.58
CA GLU A 152 -6.79 -25.68 15.51
C GLU A 152 -6.83 -27.21 15.72
N ALA A 153 -7.63 -27.64 16.69
CA ALA A 153 -7.77 -29.06 17.01
C ALA A 153 -8.16 -29.88 15.75
N PRO A 154 -7.65 -31.12 15.59
CA PRO A 154 -7.98 -31.96 14.44
C PRO A 154 -9.49 -32.13 14.27
N GLN A 155 -9.96 -32.03 13.02
CA GLN A 155 -11.38 -32.18 12.69
C GLN A 155 -11.95 -33.55 13.14
N TYR A 156 -11.10 -34.58 13.25
CA TYR A 156 -11.49 -35.89 13.75
C TYR A 156 -10.64 -36.27 14.98
N ILE A 157 -11.30 -36.37 16.14
CA ILE A 157 -10.71 -36.88 17.37
C ILE A 157 -11.37 -38.26 17.65
N PRO A 158 -10.64 -39.38 17.46
CA PRO A 158 -11.20 -40.73 17.64
C PRO A 158 -11.83 -40.95 19.02
N GLU A 159 -11.29 -40.31 20.05
CA GLU A 159 -11.74 -40.39 21.46
C GLU A 159 -13.01 -39.57 21.76
N ALA A 160 -13.38 -38.62 20.91
CA ALA A 160 -14.57 -37.78 21.14
C ALA A 160 -15.89 -38.50 20.86
N LYS A 161 -15.87 -39.64 20.13
CA LYS A 161 -17.07 -40.47 19.89
C LYS A 161 -17.59 -41.17 21.15
N THR A 162 -16.75 -41.44 22.14
CA THR A 162 -17.13 -42.16 23.37
C THR A 162 -17.59 -41.23 24.49
N LYS A 163 -17.29 -39.93 24.40
CA LYS A 163 -17.72 -38.92 25.37
C LYS A 163 -19.18 -38.54 25.09
N LYS A 164 -20.11 -39.07 25.89
CA LYS A 164 -21.52 -38.65 25.85
C LYS A 164 -21.58 -37.13 25.93
N ILE A 165 -22.15 -36.50 24.90
CA ILE A 165 -22.44 -35.07 24.86
C ILE A 165 -23.11 -34.66 26.18
N PRO A 166 -22.64 -33.59 26.85
CA PRO A 166 -23.27 -33.07 28.06
C PRO A 166 -24.76 -32.84 27.80
N LYS A 167 -25.64 -33.32 28.70
CA LYS A 167 -27.11 -33.23 28.52
C LYS A 167 -27.59 -31.81 28.20
N GLN A 168 -26.90 -30.81 28.74
CA GLN A 168 -27.10 -29.37 28.52
C GLN A 168 -26.91 -28.88 27.07
N TRP A 169 -26.18 -29.62 26.22
CA TRP A 169 -25.94 -29.25 24.82
C TRP A 169 -26.80 -30.08 23.85
N ARG A 170 -27.68 -30.93 24.38
CA ARG A 170 -28.60 -31.73 23.57
C ARG A 170 -29.77 -30.84 23.19
N VAL A 171 -29.82 -30.41 21.93
CA VAL A 171 -30.97 -29.69 21.38
C VAL A 171 -32.18 -30.63 21.45
N PRO A 172 -33.33 -30.23 22.03
CA PRO A 172 -34.55 -31.03 21.97
C PRO A 172 -34.89 -31.32 20.50
N SER A 173 -35.04 -32.59 20.15
CA SER A 173 -35.57 -32.97 18.84
C SER A 173 -36.98 -32.39 18.73
N ARG A 174 -37.21 -31.54 17.74
CA ARG A 174 -38.48 -30.85 17.53
C ARG A 174 -39.54 -31.74 16.86
N LEU A 175 -39.53 -33.03 17.18
CA LEU A 175 -40.44 -34.05 16.70
C LEU A 175 -40.70 -35.01 17.85
N ASP A 176 -41.70 -34.67 18.66
CA ASP A 176 -42.61 -35.54 19.40
C ASP A 176 -43.90 -34.72 19.66
#